data_AF-A0A2G9NGS4-F1
#
_entry.id   AF-A0A2G9NGS4-F1
#
_cell.length_a   1.000
_cell.length_b   1.000
_cell.length_c   1.000
_cell.angle_alpha   90.00
_cell.angle_beta   90.00
_cell.angle_gamma   90.00
#
_symmetry.space_group_name_H-M   'P 1'
#
loop_
_entity.id
_entity.type
_entity.pdbx_description
1 polymer ?
#
loop_
_entity_poly.entity_id
_entity_poly.type
_entity_poly.pdbx_seq_one_letter_code
_entity_poly.pdbx_strand_id
1 'polypeptide(L)'
;IANAETGFGPPGSTAITKLTTHDLEVIEGVSGVQEAIPRLIRMTKVEYNGRTTYTYTGDIPMEEKKRAIVYDTFNVETSSGKLITENDKGRVILGSDYYENSQARFGKQLEVGQTITVQGKEFRIAGFLEKSGTFTINSVVFMLTDDMKGLLDLSDEIDMIVAQVEEIGMTEEVAIKIEEAIRKDRREKVGEEDFTVQTPTQAISSVNTILGAINIVIAGIAAISLIIGAVGITNTMYTSVLERRKEIGTMKAVGAQNKDILMIFMIESGLLGLVGGIIGVIIGLGMAYGAAGAARAGLGIDNFRVTLSAPLILGSVIFSFVIGMISGIIPALQASKLKPVDALRQ
;
A
#
# COMPACT_ATOMS: atom_id res chain seq x y z
N ILE A 1 -16.24 13.27 1.05
CA ILE A 1 -17.45 12.95 0.26
C ILE A 1 -17.06 13.01 -1.21
N ALA A 2 -17.40 12.01 -2.01
CA ALA A 2 -17.14 11.98 -3.46
C ALA A 2 -18.32 11.29 -4.18
N ASN A 3 -18.41 11.40 -5.50
CA ASN A 3 -19.44 10.67 -6.25
C ASN A 3 -19.21 9.14 -6.15
N ALA A 4 -20.30 8.37 -6.12
CA ALA A 4 -20.26 6.92 -6.26
C ALA A 4 -19.73 6.58 -7.67
N GLU A 5 -18.99 5.47 -7.77
CA GLU A 5 -18.32 4.99 -9.00
C GLU A 5 -17.12 5.80 -9.52
N THR A 6 -16.83 6.98 -8.99
CA THR A 6 -15.55 7.67 -9.24
C THR A 6 -14.46 7.11 -8.34
N GLY A 7 -14.03 5.88 -8.62
CA GLY A 7 -12.62 5.56 -8.38
C GLY A 7 -11.74 6.59 -9.11
N PHE A 8 -10.48 6.77 -8.67
CA PHE A 8 -9.45 7.57 -9.36
C PHE A 8 -9.15 7.01 -10.78
N GLY A 9 -10.14 7.10 -11.66
CA GLY A 9 -10.14 6.62 -13.02
C GLY A 9 -9.85 7.76 -14.00
N PRO A 10 -9.43 7.43 -15.23
CA PRO A 10 -9.14 8.43 -16.25
C PRO A 10 -10.36 9.31 -16.56
N PRO A 11 -10.14 10.53 -17.10
CA PRO A 11 -11.20 11.47 -17.42
C PRO A 11 -12.19 10.81 -18.38
N GLY A 12 -13.46 10.70 -17.95
CA GLY A 12 -14.51 9.94 -18.64
C GLY A 12 -15.20 8.87 -17.80
N SER A 13 -14.76 8.60 -16.56
CA SER A 13 -15.58 7.87 -15.58
C SER A 13 -16.75 8.75 -15.14
N THR A 14 -17.88 8.59 -15.82
CA THR A 14 -19.11 9.32 -15.57
C THR A 14 -19.72 8.88 -14.25
N ALA A 15 -19.52 9.65 -13.18
CA ALA A 15 -20.57 9.76 -12.18
C ALA A 15 -21.85 10.22 -12.92
N ILE A 16 -22.97 9.52 -12.72
CA ILE A 16 -24.26 9.86 -13.35
C ILE A 16 -24.73 11.25 -12.88
N THR A 17 -24.37 11.63 -11.65
CA THR A 17 -24.60 12.96 -11.07
C THR A 17 -23.33 13.43 -10.38
N LYS A 18 -22.96 14.70 -10.55
CA LYS A 18 -21.79 15.30 -9.91
C LYS A 18 -22.20 15.99 -8.60
N LEU A 19 -21.25 16.19 -7.68
CA LEU A 19 -21.44 17.09 -6.56
C LEU A 19 -21.48 18.53 -7.09
N THR A 20 -22.29 19.36 -6.44
CA THR A 20 -22.57 20.76 -6.81
C THR A 20 -22.39 21.69 -5.63
N THR A 21 -22.38 23.00 -5.87
CA THR A 21 -22.31 23.98 -4.77
C THR A 21 -23.54 23.88 -3.86
N HIS A 22 -24.69 23.43 -4.35
CA HIS A 22 -25.86 23.14 -3.52
C HIS A 22 -25.56 22.02 -2.49
N ASP A 23 -24.88 20.94 -2.90
CA ASP A 23 -24.49 19.88 -1.97
C ASP A 23 -23.49 20.38 -0.91
N LEU A 24 -22.61 21.30 -1.30
CA LEU A 24 -21.70 21.95 -0.36
C LEU A 24 -22.48 22.73 0.71
N GLU A 25 -23.48 23.52 0.32
CA GLU A 25 -24.33 24.27 1.26
C GLU A 25 -25.11 23.34 2.21
N VAL A 26 -25.62 22.21 1.69
CA VAL A 26 -26.28 21.20 2.51
C VAL A 26 -25.33 20.64 3.57
N ILE A 27 -24.07 20.33 3.19
CA ILE A 27 -23.05 19.80 4.11
C ILE A 27 -22.63 20.84 5.14
N GLU A 28 -22.46 22.10 4.75
CA GLU A 28 -22.13 23.20 5.67
C GLU A 28 -23.23 23.40 6.74
N GLY A 29 -24.49 23.06 6.42
CA GLY A 29 -25.61 23.11 7.35
C GLY A 29 -25.69 21.94 8.35
N VAL A 30 -24.86 20.90 8.20
CA VAL A 30 -24.90 19.72 9.08
C VAL A 30 -24.22 20.00 10.42
N SER A 31 -24.95 19.76 11.51
CA SER A 31 -24.41 19.92 12.87
C SER A 31 -23.17 19.05 13.10
N GLY A 32 -22.08 19.69 13.53
CA GLY A 32 -20.77 19.09 13.78
C GLY A 32 -19.77 19.28 12.62
N VAL A 33 -20.20 19.81 11.48
CA VAL A 33 -19.30 20.24 10.40
C VAL A 33 -18.78 21.64 10.71
N GLN A 34 -17.47 21.76 10.89
CA GLN A 34 -16.79 23.04 11.13
C GLN A 34 -16.56 23.80 9.82
N GLU A 35 -16.13 23.09 8.78
CA GLU A 35 -15.84 23.64 7.45
C GLU A 35 -16.10 22.58 6.38
N ALA A 36 -16.61 23.00 5.22
CA ALA A 36 -16.71 22.14 4.05
C ALA A 36 -15.93 22.75 2.89
N ILE A 37 -15.00 21.98 2.33
CA ILE A 37 -14.06 22.45 1.33
C ILE A 37 -14.36 21.71 0.02
N PRO A 38 -14.86 22.40 -1.01
CA PRO A 38 -15.00 21.83 -2.33
C PRO A 38 -13.61 21.63 -2.94
N ARG A 39 -13.44 20.52 -3.64
CA ARG A 39 -12.21 20.13 -4.32
C ARG A 39 -12.53 19.69 -5.73
N LEU A 40 -11.71 20.16 -6.64
CA LEU A 40 -11.66 19.72 -8.02
C LEU A 40 -10.33 18.99 -8.24
N ILE A 41 -10.41 17.79 -8.79
CA ILE A 41 -9.25 16.96 -9.13
C ILE A 41 -9.51 16.37 -10.51
N ARG A 42 -8.67 16.77 -11.48
CA ARG A 42 -8.87 16.45 -12.90
C ARG A 42 -7.56 15.97 -13.49
N MET A 43 -7.62 14.93 -14.32
CA MET A 43 -6.46 14.59 -15.12
C MET A 43 -6.33 15.59 -16.27
N THR A 44 -5.17 16.20 -16.39
CA THR A 44 -4.91 17.23 -17.40
C THR A 44 -3.64 16.92 -18.18
N LYS A 45 -3.66 17.32 -19.46
CA LYS A 45 -2.48 17.34 -20.32
C LYS A 45 -1.56 18.48 -19.91
N VAL A 46 -0.29 18.19 -19.62
CA VAL A 46 0.76 19.17 -19.34
C VAL A 46 1.83 19.08 -20.43
N GLU A 47 2.19 20.21 -21.00
CA GLU A 47 3.18 20.32 -22.07
C GLU A 47 4.28 21.30 -21.71
N TYR A 48 5.51 20.90 -22.02
CA TYR A 48 6.68 21.76 -21.93
C TYR A 48 7.73 21.27 -22.94
N ASN A 49 8.39 22.22 -23.62
CA ASN A 49 9.46 21.92 -24.58
C ASN A 49 9.06 20.89 -25.67
N GLY A 50 7.82 20.97 -26.18
CA GLY A 50 7.29 20.07 -27.21
C GLY A 50 7.02 18.63 -26.75
N ARG A 51 7.16 18.33 -25.44
CA ARG A 51 6.81 17.05 -24.84
C ARG A 51 5.57 17.17 -23.98
N THR A 52 4.79 16.09 -23.93
CA THR A 52 3.51 16.02 -23.23
C THR A 52 3.54 14.94 -22.15
N THR A 53 2.91 15.23 -21.02
CA THR A 53 2.56 14.25 -20.00
C THR A 53 1.12 14.45 -19.54
N TYR A 54 0.52 13.43 -18.94
CA TYR A 54 -0.81 13.52 -18.32
C TYR A 54 -0.64 13.31 -16.82
N THR A 55 -1.20 14.22 -16.03
CA THR A 55 -1.14 14.14 -14.57
C THR A 55 -2.43 14.60 -13.94
N TYR A 56 -2.55 14.40 -12.63
CA TYR A 56 -3.58 15.03 -11.82
C TYR A 56 -3.26 16.50 -11.58
N THR A 57 -4.23 17.35 -11.88
CA THR A 57 -4.28 18.73 -11.44
C THR A 57 -5.32 18.83 -10.34
N GLY A 58 -4.93 19.39 -9.20
CA GLY A 58 -5.82 19.72 -8.10
C GLY A 58 -6.03 21.23 -8.03
N ASP A 59 -7.21 21.65 -7.60
CA ASP A 59 -7.43 23.05 -7.31
C ASP A 59 -6.89 23.46 -5.91
N ILE A 60 -6.74 24.75 -5.70
CA ILE A 60 -6.48 25.38 -4.42
C ILE A 60 -7.58 26.44 -4.22
N PRO A 61 -8.35 26.39 -3.11
CA PRO A 61 -9.42 27.33 -2.86
C PRO A 61 -8.96 28.80 -2.90
N MET A 62 -9.85 29.65 -3.40
CA MET A 62 -9.65 31.11 -3.40
C MET A 62 -9.69 31.68 -1.97
N GLU A 63 -10.54 31.13 -1.12
CA GLU A 63 -10.73 31.58 0.26
C GLU A 63 -9.54 31.18 1.16
N GLU A 64 -9.04 32.14 1.93
CA GLU A 64 -7.83 31.97 2.76
C GLU A 64 -7.96 30.83 3.77
N LYS A 65 -9.09 30.74 4.47
CA LYS A 65 -9.33 29.71 5.49
C LYS A 65 -9.33 28.30 4.88
N LYS A 66 -10.10 28.10 3.80
CA LYS A 66 -10.19 26.81 3.09
C LYS A 66 -8.85 26.42 2.46
N ARG A 67 -8.11 27.38 1.91
CA ARG A 67 -6.76 27.18 1.37
C ARG A 67 -5.76 26.75 2.44
N ALA A 68 -5.78 27.40 3.61
CA ALA A 68 -4.89 27.05 4.72
C ALA A 68 -5.12 25.60 5.18
N ILE A 69 -6.38 25.17 5.30
CA ILE A 69 -6.73 23.79 5.65
C ILE A 69 -6.21 22.80 4.61
N VAL A 70 -6.34 23.10 3.32
CA VAL A 70 -5.80 22.25 2.24
C VAL A 70 -4.29 22.12 2.36
N TYR A 71 -3.57 23.21 2.61
CA TYR A 71 -2.12 23.18 2.72
C TYR A 71 -1.64 22.38 3.94
N ASP A 72 -2.32 22.55 5.07
CA ASP A 72 -2.06 21.79 6.29
C ASP A 72 -2.37 20.28 6.09
N THR A 73 -3.52 19.97 5.49
CA THR A 73 -3.97 18.58 5.25
C THR A 73 -2.98 17.81 4.39
N PHE A 74 -2.41 18.44 3.37
CA PHE A 74 -1.42 17.80 2.50
C PHE A 74 0.02 17.99 2.98
N ASN A 75 0.24 18.70 4.09
CA ASN A 75 1.55 19.09 4.63
C ASN A 75 2.47 19.59 3.50
N VAL A 76 1.97 20.51 2.67
CA VAL A 76 2.71 21.00 1.50
C VAL A 76 3.63 22.14 1.90
N GLU A 77 4.92 21.91 1.71
CA GLU A 77 5.96 22.92 1.80
C GLU A 77 6.55 23.14 0.41
N THR A 78 7.16 24.31 0.17
CA THR A 78 7.80 24.61 -1.11
C THR A 78 9.30 24.41 -1.02
N SER A 79 9.86 23.58 -1.89
CA SER A 79 11.31 23.46 -2.06
C SER A 79 11.92 24.69 -2.73
N SER A 80 11.15 25.34 -3.61
CA SER A 80 11.53 26.61 -4.24
C SER A 80 10.31 27.41 -4.69
N GLY A 81 10.45 28.74 -4.75
CA GLY A 81 9.35 29.64 -5.09
C GLY A 81 8.45 29.93 -3.88
N LYS A 82 7.14 30.07 -4.11
CA LYS A 82 6.15 30.37 -3.08
C LYS A 82 4.85 29.61 -3.32
N LEU A 83 4.10 29.37 -2.25
CA LEU A 83 2.71 28.92 -2.34
C LEU A 83 1.85 30.01 -3.00
N ILE A 84 0.78 29.60 -3.68
CA ILE A 84 -0.13 30.47 -4.42
C ILE A 84 -1.20 31.02 -3.48
N THR A 85 -1.56 32.27 -3.70
CA THR A 85 -2.61 33.00 -2.98
C THR A 85 -3.71 33.44 -3.95
N GLU A 86 -4.78 34.09 -3.49
CA GLU A 86 -5.84 34.55 -4.41
C GLU A 86 -5.35 35.54 -5.49
N ASN A 87 -4.19 36.16 -5.27
CA ASN A 87 -3.58 37.13 -6.17
C ASN A 87 -2.70 36.48 -7.26
N ASP A 88 -2.52 35.17 -7.22
CA ASP A 88 -1.63 34.42 -8.12
C ASP A 88 -2.36 33.76 -9.30
N LYS A 89 -3.45 34.38 -9.80
CA LYS A 89 -4.17 33.89 -10.99
C LYS A 89 -3.23 33.70 -12.18
N GLY A 90 -3.42 32.60 -12.92
CA GLY A 90 -2.55 32.20 -14.03
C GLY A 90 -1.21 31.61 -13.57
N ARG A 91 -1.06 31.27 -12.29
CA ARG A 91 0.14 30.60 -11.76
C ARG A 91 -0.16 29.21 -11.21
N VAL A 92 0.87 28.36 -11.26
CA VAL A 92 0.80 26.96 -10.83
C VAL A 92 1.92 26.63 -9.86
N ILE A 93 1.63 25.74 -8.92
CA ILE A 93 2.63 25.04 -8.12
C ILE A 93 2.77 23.62 -8.68
N LEU A 94 4.00 23.15 -8.82
CA LEU A 94 4.27 21.82 -9.32
C LEU A 94 4.80 20.92 -8.20
N GLY A 95 4.43 19.64 -8.21
CA GLY A 95 5.04 18.64 -7.34
C GLY A 95 6.55 18.48 -7.59
N SER A 96 7.26 17.92 -6.61
CA SER A 96 8.73 17.77 -6.65
C SER A 96 9.26 17.04 -7.88
N ASP A 97 8.51 16.10 -8.46
CA ASP A 97 8.94 15.34 -9.64
C ASP A 97 9.12 16.23 -10.88
N TYR A 98 8.36 17.33 -10.97
CA TYR A 98 8.52 18.27 -12.08
C TYR A 98 9.85 19.01 -12.02
N TYR A 99 10.46 19.10 -10.84
CA TYR A 99 11.80 19.64 -10.67
C TYR A 99 12.86 18.53 -10.81
N GLU A 100 12.74 17.45 -10.03
CA GLU A 100 13.73 16.37 -9.96
C GLU A 100 13.89 15.64 -11.30
N ASN A 101 12.78 15.38 -12.01
CA ASN A 101 12.75 14.57 -13.22
C ASN A 101 12.48 15.39 -14.50
N SER A 102 12.63 16.72 -14.43
CA SER A 102 12.31 17.62 -15.54
C SER A 102 13.06 17.28 -16.83
N GLN A 103 14.36 17.00 -16.73
CA GLN A 103 15.19 16.65 -17.88
C GLN A 103 14.75 15.34 -18.54
N ALA A 104 14.43 14.32 -17.74
CA ALA A 104 13.92 13.05 -18.26
C ALA A 104 12.54 13.24 -18.91
N ARG A 105 11.62 13.97 -18.24
CA ARG A 105 10.24 14.19 -18.69
C ARG A 105 10.17 15.08 -19.94
N PHE A 106 10.81 16.24 -19.90
CA PHE A 106 10.65 17.31 -20.89
C PHE A 106 11.90 17.62 -21.73
N GLY A 107 13.05 17.00 -21.41
CA GLY A 107 14.31 17.28 -22.10
C GLY A 107 14.93 18.64 -21.77
N LYS A 108 14.36 19.36 -20.79
CA LYS A 108 14.85 20.65 -20.29
C LYS A 108 14.47 20.82 -18.83
N GLN A 109 15.30 21.49 -18.05
CA GLN A 109 15.02 21.81 -16.65
C GLN A 109 13.90 22.88 -16.55
N LEU A 110 12.92 22.60 -15.70
CA LEU A 110 11.89 23.54 -15.28
C LEU A 110 12.41 24.36 -14.10
N GLU A 111 12.16 25.66 -14.15
CA GLU A 111 12.56 26.62 -13.12
C GLU A 111 11.38 27.53 -12.75
N VAL A 112 11.44 28.09 -11.54
CA VAL A 112 10.43 29.05 -11.06
C VAL A 112 10.39 30.25 -12.00
N GLY A 113 9.19 30.67 -12.37
CA GLY A 113 8.94 31.79 -13.26
C GLY A 113 8.90 31.45 -14.74
N GLN A 114 9.23 30.22 -15.15
CA GLN A 114 8.99 29.74 -16.51
C GLN A 114 7.49 29.44 -16.74
N THR A 115 7.12 29.26 -18.01
CA THR A 115 5.74 28.96 -18.42
C THR A 115 5.62 27.50 -18.86
N ILE A 116 4.55 26.84 -18.42
CA ILE A 116 4.12 25.53 -18.92
C ILE A 116 2.73 25.65 -19.52
N THR A 117 2.37 24.71 -20.39
CA THR A 117 1.03 24.67 -20.97
C THR A 117 0.24 23.56 -20.31
N VAL A 118 -0.91 23.89 -19.70
CA VAL A 118 -1.85 22.92 -19.14
C VAL A 118 -3.14 23.01 -19.95
N GLN A 119 -3.59 21.88 -20.51
CA GLN A 119 -4.77 21.81 -21.40
C GLN A 119 -4.82 22.90 -22.49
N GLY A 120 -3.66 23.23 -23.07
CA GLY A 120 -3.55 24.23 -24.13
C GLY A 120 -3.51 25.70 -23.66
N LYS A 121 -3.63 25.99 -22.35
CA LYS A 121 -3.44 27.34 -21.79
C LYS A 121 -2.11 27.46 -21.06
N GLU A 122 -1.50 28.64 -21.14
CA GLU A 122 -0.21 28.93 -20.52
C GLU A 122 -0.36 29.32 -19.04
N PHE A 123 0.49 28.76 -18.20
CA PHE A 123 0.58 29.04 -16.77
C PHE A 123 2.02 29.27 -16.34
N ARG A 124 2.24 30.25 -15.45
CA ARG A 124 3.57 30.55 -14.91
C ARG A 124 3.84 29.76 -13.64
N ILE A 125 5.03 29.18 -13.53
CA ILE A 125 5.43 28.40 -12.35
C ILE A 125 5.70 29.36 -11.18
N ALA A 126 4.90 29.25 -10.11
CA ALA A 126 5.08 29.98 -8.86
C ALA A 126 6.10 29.30 -7.91
N GLY A 127 6.16 27.97 -7.94
CA GLY A 127 7.04 27.19 -7.08
C GLY A 127 6.95 25.69 -7.32
N PHE A 128 7.85 24.98 -6.65
CA PHE A 128 7.87 23.52 -6.59
C PHE A 128 7.67 23.08 -5.14
N LEU A 129 6.89 22.02 -4.94
CA LEU A 129 6.70 21.42 -3.63
C LEU A 129 7.96 20.69 -3.16
N GLU A 130 8.11 20.57 -1.85
CA GLU A 130 8.98 19.57 -1.26
C GLU A 130 8.49 18.16 -1.56
N LYS A 131 9.41 17.21 -1.49
CA LYS A 131 9.11 15.81 -1.75
C LYS A 131 8.23 15.26 -0.64
N SER A 132 6.99 14.97 -0.97
CA SER A 132 6.02 14.30 -0.11
C SER A 132 6.28 12.79 -0.10
N GLY A 133 5.79 12.14 0.96
CA GLY A 133 5.80 10.68 1.04
C GLY A 133 4.83 9.98 0.09
N THR A 134 3.96 10.74 -0.58
CA THR A 134 2.92 10.27 -1.47
C THR A 134 3.23 10.65 -2.92
N PHE A 135 3.32 9.65 -3.81
CA PHE A 135 3.65 9.87 -5.23
C PHE A 135 2.69 10.86 -5.92
N THR A 136 1.41 10.82 -5.53
CA THR A 136 0.36 11.65 -6.14
C THR A 136 0.62 13.13 -5.94
N ILE A 137 1.15 13.53 -4.77
CA ILE A 137 1.52 14.93 -4.48
C ILE A 137 2.81 15.31 -5.20
N ASN A 138 3.77 14.39 -5.32
CA ASN A 138 5.03 14.66 -6.00
C ASN A 138 4.86 14.90 -7.51
N SER A 139 3.80 14.37 -8.11
CA SER A 139 3.48 14.57 -9.53
C SER A 139 2.29 15.51 -9.78
N VAL A 140 1.74 16.19 -8.77
CA VAL A 140 0.55 17.02 -8.93
C VAL A 140 0.86 18.37 -9.57
N VAL A 141 -0.12 18.95 -10.25
CA VAL A 141 -0.16 20.39 -10.55
C VAL A 141 -1.24 21.02 -9.69
N PHE A 142 -0.89 22.05 -8.92
CA PHE A 142 -1.86 22.85 -8.19
C PHE A 142 -2.06 24.20 -8.86
N MET A 143 -3.32 24.61 -9.03
CA MET A 143 -3.73 25.91 -9.53
C MET A 143 -4.93 26.42 -8.75
N LEU A 144 -5.25 27.71 -8.85
CA LEU A 144 -6.43 28.26 -8.17
C LEU A 144 -7.74 27.67 -8.74
N THR A 145 -8.76 27.54 -7.89
CA THR A 145 -10.08 27.01 -8.30
C THR A 145 -10.66 27.76 -9.49
N ASP A 146 -10.56 29.09 -9.53
CA ASP A 146 -11.03 29.91 -10.65
C ASP A 146 -10.30 29.58 -11.97
N ASP A 147 -8.99 29.39 -11.90
CA ASP A 147 -8.16 29.05 -13.06
C ASP A 147 -8.54 27.67 -13.59
N MET A 148 -8.77 26.71 -12.70
CA MET A 148 -9.16 25.36 -13.08
C MET A 148 -10.57 25.32 -13.70
N LYS A 149 -11.54 26.03 -13.11
CA LYS A 149 -12.90 26.16 -13.67
C LYS A 149 -12.85 26.79 -15.07
N GLY A 150 -12.12 27.90 -15.22
CA GLY A 150 -11.95 28.56 -16.52
C GLY A 150 -11.12 27.75 -17.53
N LEU A 151 -10.23 26.88 -17.08
CA LEU A 151 -9.44 26.00 -17.93
C LEU A 151 -10.28 24.89 -18.55
N LEU A 152 -11.17 24.30 -17.75
CA LEU A 152 -11.94 23.10 -18.09
C LEU A 152 -13.42 23.39 -18.43
N ASP A 153 -13.81 24.66 -18.48
CA ASP A 153 -15.19 25.12 -18.73
C ASP A 153 -16.20 24.52 -17.73
N LEU A 154 -15.82 24.51 -16.45
CA LEU A 154 -16.65 23.99 -15.36
C LEU A 154 -17.46 25.14 -14.74
N SER A 155 -18.76 24.94 -14.61
CA SER A 155 -19.65 25.89 -13.93
C SER A 155 -19.73 25.60 -12.44
N ASP A 156 -20.45 24.52 -12.08
CA ASP A 156 -20.82 24.21 -10.70
C ASP A 156 -20.41 22.81 -10.24
N GLU A 157 -19.49 22.19 -10.96
CA GLU A 157 -19.05 20.83 -10.63
C GLU A 157 -18.07 20.81 -9.45
N ILE A 158 -18.19 19.79 -8.61
CA ILE A 158 -17.28 19.44 -7.53
C ILE A 158 -16.99 17.93 -7.63
N ASP A 159 -15.73 17.55 -7.35
CA ASP A 159 -15.34 16.13 -7.34
C ASP A 159 -15.39 15.52 -5.96
N MET A 160 -14.98 16.32 -4.99
CA MET A 160 -14.88 15.90 -3.61
C MET A 160 -15.21 17.08 -2.71
N ILE A 161 -15.92 16.80 -1.62
CA ILE A 161 -16.09 17.73 -0.53
C ILE A 161 -15.37 17.16 0.68
N VAL A 162 -14.43 17.93 1.23
CA VAL A 162 -13.71 17.60 2.46
C VAL A 162 -14.42 18.34 3.59
N ALA A 163 -15.05 17.59 4.49
CA ALA A 163 -15.70 18.14 5.67
C ALA A 163 -14.76 18.02 6.87
N GLN A 164 -14.40 19.16 7.47
CA GLN A 164 -13.71 19.22 8.75
C GLN A 164 -14.74 19.15 9.86
N VAL A 165 -14.51 18.28 10.84
CA VAL A 165 -15.40 18.06 11.99
C VAL A 165 -14.90 18.86 13.19
N GLU A 166 -15.81 19.42 13.99
CA GLU A 166 -15.47 20.21 15.18
C GLU A 166 -14.66 19.42 16.21
N GLU A 167 -15.02 18.14 16.40
CA GLU A 167 -14.36 17.22 17.32
C GLU A 167 -14.02 15.90 16.64
N ILE A 168 -12.77 15.43 16.81
CA ILE A 168 -12.27 14.18 16.19
C ILE A 168 -13.17 12.97 16.56
N GLY A 169 -13.70 12.93 17.78
CA GLY A 169 -14.55 11.84 18.28
C GLY A 169 -15.95 11.78 17.65
N MET A 170 -16.36 12.80 16.89
CA MET A 170 -17.68 12.87 16.24
C MET A 170 -17.63 12.50 14.76
N THR A 171 -16.47 12.11 14.22
CA THR A 171 -16.27 11.91 12.78
C THR A 171 -17.27 10.93 12.18
N GLU A 172 -17.48 9.77 12.80
CA GLU A 172 -18.44 8.76 12.34
C GLU A 172 -19.90 9.23 12.47
N GLU A 173 -20.24 9.92 13.57
CA GLU A 173 -21.60 10.46 13.77
C GLU A 173 -21.92 11.54 12.72
N VAL A 174 -20.98 12.46 12.48
CA VAL A 174 -21.13 13.53 11.49
C VAL A 174 -21.16 12.97 10.08
N ALA A 175 -20.38 11.93 9.78
CA ALA A 175 -20.46 11.25 8.49
C ALA A 175 -21.85 10.68 8.20
N ILE A 176 -22.48 10.03 9.19
CA ILE A 176 -23.86 9.53 9.07
C ILE A 176 -24.84 10.69 8.85
N LYS A 177 -24.71 11.79 9.62
CA LYS A 177 -25.57 12.97 9.46
C LYS A 177 -25.43 13.60 8.07
N ILE A 178 -24.22 13.68 7.53
CA ILE A 178 -23.96 14.17 6.17
C ILE A 178 -24.63 13.25 5.14
N GLU A 179 -24.46 11.93 5.29
CA GLU A 179 -25.06 10.95 4.40
C GLU A 179 -26.59 11.06 4.39
N GLU A 180 -27.21 11.16 5.56
CA GLU A 180 -28.66 11.36 5.69
C GLU A 180 -29.14 12.69 5.10
N ALA A 181 -28.37 13.78 5.29
CA ALA A 181 -28.71 15.11 4.77
C ALA A 181 -28.70 15.14 3.24
N ILE A 182 -27.63 14.66 2.60
CA ILE A 182 -27.52 14.62 1.14
C ILE A 182 -28.55 13.65 0.55
N ARG A 183 -28.71 12.45 1.12
CA ARG A 183 -29.72 11.48 0.67
C ARG A 183 -31.12 12.07 0.70
N LYS A 184 -31.47 12.80 1.77
CA LYS A 184 -32.77 13.46 1.91
C LYS A 184 -32.96 14.59 0.90
N ASP A 185 -31.92 15.40 0.67
CA ASP A 185 -31.96 16.51 -0.27
C ASP A 185 -32.13 16.01 -1.73
N ARG A 186 -31.34 15.02 -2.12
CA ARG A 186 -31.40 14.37 -3.44
C ARG A 186 -32.59 13.42 -3.64
N ARG A 187 -33.34 13.13 -2.56
CA ARG A 187 -34.48 12.19 -2.53
C ARG A 187 -34.12 10.77 -2.99
N GLU A 188 -32.92 10.33 -2.65
CA GLU A 188 -32.41 9.00 -2.98
C GLU A 188 -32.88 7.95 -1.97
N LYS A 189 -32.89 6.69 -2.40
CA LYS A 189 -33.15 5.56 -1.52
C LYS A 189 -31.85 5.01 -0.96
N VAL A 190 -31.95 4.39 0.21
CA VAL A 190 -30.82 3.69 0.83
C VAL A 190 -30.28 2.61 -0.11
N GLY A 191 -29.01 2.70 -0.48
CA GLY A 191 -28.31 1.79 -1.38
C GLY A 191 -28.39 2.13 -2.88
N GLU A 192 -29.08 3.22 -3.24
CA GLU A 192 -29.15 3.76 -4.60
C GLU A 192 -28.43 5.12 -4.72
N GLU A 193 -27.60 5.48 -3.72
CA GLU A 193 -26.92 6.78 -3.69
C GLU A 193 -25.84 6.90 -4.76
N ASP A 194 -25.82 8.05 -5.42
CA ASP A 194 -24.78 8.44 -6.37
C ASP A 194 -23.57 9.14 -5.70
N PHE A 195 -23.49 9.09 -4.37
CA PHE A 195 -22.42 9.67 -3.56
C PHE A 195 -21.91 8.69 -2.50
N THR A 196 -20.72 8.96 -1.96
CA THR A 196 -20.14 8.20 -0.86
C THR A 196 -19.53 9.16 0.16
N VAL A 197 -19.92 8.99 1.42
CA VAL A 197 -19.29 9.63 2.57
C VAL A 197 -18.32 8.62 3.17
N GLN A 198 -17.05 9.00 3.28
CA GLN A 198 -16.01 8.12 3.81
C GLN A 198 -15.20 8.86 4.87
N THR A 199 -15.05 8.24 6.05
CA THR A 199 -14.16 8.75 7.09
C THR A 199 -12.73 8.24 6.88
N PRO A 200 -11.70 8.93 7.41
CA PRO A 200 -10.33 8.41 7.41
C PRO A 200 -10.23 7.01 8.04
N THR A 201 -10.97 6.76 9.13
CA THR A 201 -11.03 5.46 9.81
C THR A 201 -11.56 4.36 8.90
N GLN A 202 -12.65 4.63 8.18
CA GLN A 202 -13.24 3.69 7.22
C GLN A 202 -12.28 3.40 6.07
N ALA A 203 -11.59 4.41 5.53
CA ALA A 203 -10.59 4.23 4.48
C ALA A 203 -9.45 3.29 4.93
N ILE A 204 -8.93 3.50 6.13
CA ILE A 204 -7.90 2.62 6.72
C ILE A 204 -8.44 1.21 6.95
N SER A 205 -9.68 1.08 7.44
CA SER A 205 -10.31 -0.23 7.68
C SER A 205 -10.49 -1.03 6.39
N SER A 206 -10.89 -0.40 5.30
CA SER A 206 -11.01 -1.05 3.98
C SER A 206 -9.66 -1.57 3.49
N VAL A 207 -8.60 -0.77 3.61
CA VAL A 207 -7.23 -1.21 3.28
C VAL A 207 -6.81 -2.40 4.15
N ASN A 208 -7.04 -2.33 5.47
CA ASN A 208 -6.71 -3.41 6.39
C ASN A 208 -7.48 -4.71 6.08
N THR A 209 -8.71 -4.60 5.61
CA THR A 209 -9.52 -5.75 5.20
C THR A 209 -8.91 -6.44 3.98
N ILE A 210 -8.51 -5.67 2.97
CA ILE A 210 -7.86 -6.18 1.76
C ILE A 210 -6.50 -6.82 2.13
N LEU A 211 -5.68 -6.13 2.92
CA LEU A 211 -4.40 -6.67 3.41
C LEU A 211 -4.60 -7.95 4.23
N GLY A 212 -5.65 -8.01 5.06
CA GLY A 212 -6.04 -9.21 5.80
C GLY A 212 -6.36 -10.38 4.88
N ALA A 213 -7.15 -10.16 3.84
CA ALA A 213 -7.47 -11.19 2.85
C ALA A 213 -6.23 -11.71 2.12
N ILE A 214 -5.34 -10.79 1.69
CA ILE A 214 -4.05 -11.15 1.07
C ILE A 214 -3.20 -12.00 2.03
N ASN A 215 -3.12 -11.61 3.31
CA ASN A 215 -2.38 -12.35 4.33
C ASN A 215 -2.92 -13.77 4.51
N ILE A 216 -4.24 -13.96 4.50
CA ILE A 216 -4.86 -15.29 4.60
C ILE A 216 -4.46 -16.17 3.41
N VAL A 217 -4.49 -15.62 2.20
CA VAL A 217 -4.09 -16.35 0.98
C VAL A 217 -2.62 -16.74 1.05
N ILE A 218 -1.74 -15.81 1.40
CA ILE A 218 -0.29 -16.07 1.54
C ILE A 218 -0.04 -17.12 2.63
N ALA A 219 -0.72 -17.02 3.78
CA ALA A 219 -0.63 -18.00 4.85
C ALA A 219 -1.09 -19.40 4.40
N GLY A 220 -2.16 -19.46 3.60
CA GLY A 220 -2.64 -20.71 3.00
C GLY A 220 -1.62 -21.34 2.05
N ILE A 221 -1.02 -20.54 1.15
CA ILE A 221 0.05 -21.01 0.26
C ILE A 221 1.25 -21.49 1.08
N ALA A 222 1.68 -20.72 2.08
CA ALA A 222 2.78 -21.08 2.96
C ALA A 222 2.51 -22.38 3.72
N ALA A 223 1.29 -22.60 4.22
CA ALA A 223 0.91 -23.83 4.89
C ALA A 223 0.98 -25.05 3.96
N ILE A 224 0.52 -24.93 2.71
CA ILE A 224 0.62 -25.99 1.71
C ILE A 224 2.09 -26.27 1.37
N SER A 225 2.90 -25.24 1.13
CA SER A 225 4.34 -25.37 0.89
C SER A 225 5.07 -26.04 2.05
N LEU A 226 4.66 -25.73 3.29
CA LEU A 226 5.22 -26.35 4.49
C LEU A 226 4.93 -27.84 4.54
N ILE A 227 3.70 -28.26 4.20
CA ILE A 227 3.32 -29.68 4.13
C ILE A 227 4.14 -30.40 3.06
N ILE A 228 4.30 -29.81 1.88
CA ILE A 228 5.12 -30.38 0.80
C ILE A 228 6.57 -30.54 1.25
N GLY A 229 7.13 -29.51 1.90
CA GLY A 229 8.48 -29.56 2.48
C GLY A 229 8.61 -30.64 3.57
N ALA A 230 7.64 -30.75 4.46
CA ALA A 230 7.59 -31.75 5.53
C ALA A 230 7.56 -33.19 4.97
N VAL A 231 6.74 -33.44 3.95
CA VAL A 231 6.72 -34.73 3.25
C VAL A 231 8.07 -35.01 2.57
N GLY A 232 8.69 -33.99 1.98
CA GLY A 232 10.05 -34.08 1.42
C GLY A 232 11.09 -34.52 2.47
N ILE A 233 11.11 -33.86 3.63
CA ILE A 233 12.01 -34.23 4.75
C ILE A 233 11.72 -35.66 5.21
N THR A 234 10.44 -36.03 5.34
CA THR A 234 10.02 -37.37 5.77
C THR A 234 10.54 -38.44 4.82
N ASN A 235 10.43 -38.23 3.51
CA ASN A 235 10.90 -39.18 2.48
C ASN A 235 12.42 -39.32 2.50
N THR A 236 13.15 -38.21 2.54
CA THR A 236 14.62 -38.23 2.63
C THR A 236 15.08 -38.96 3.91
N MET A 237 14.41 -38.69 5.03
CA MET A 237 14.75 -39.32 6.30
C MET A 237 14.40 -40.81 6.32
N TYR A 238 13.29 -41.20 5.71
CA TYR A 238 12.94 -42.62 5.53
C TYR A 238 14.03 -43.36 4.75
N THR A 239 14.51 -42.82 3.62
CA THR A 239 15.61 -43.40 2.85
C THR A 239 16.91 -43.46 3.65
N SER A 240 17.27 -42.38 4.37
CA SER A 240 18.47 -42.35 5.24
C SER A 240 18.44 -43.46 6.30
N VAL A 241 17.29 -43.70 6.94
CA VAL A 241 17.12 -44.77 7.93
C VAL A 241 17.29 -46.16 7.29
N LEU A 242 16.82 -46.36 6.06
CA LEU A 242 16.99 -47.63 5.34
C LEU A 242 18.46 -47.91 5.01
N GLU A 243 19.19 -46.90 4.55
CA GLU A 243 20.61 -47.01 4.21
C GLU A 243 21.48 -47.25 5.45
N ARG A 244 21.13 -46.60 6.58
CA ARG A 244 21.89 -46.66 7.83
C ARG A 244 21.44 -47.77 8.79
N ARG A 245 20.64 -48.75 8.32
CA ARG A 245 20.12 -49.86 9.16
C ARG A 245 21.21 -50.60 9.93
N LYS A 246 22.34 -50.93 9.30
CA LYS A 246 23.47 -51.63 9.93
C LYS A 246 24.05 -50.84 11.10
N GLU A 247 24.23 -49.53 10.92
CA GLU A 247 24.74 -48.62 11.95
C GLU A 247 23.78 -48.53 13.15
N ILE A 248 22.47 -48.46 12.88
CA ILE A 248 21.44 -48.46 13.94
C ILE A 248 21.48 -49.79 14.71
N GLY A 249 21.62 -50.90 13.99
CA GLY A 249 21.74 -52.24 14.57
C GLY A 249 22.94 -52.38 15.51
N THR A 250 24.11 -51.89 15.10
CA THR A 250 25.32 -51.92 15.94
C THR A 250 25.19 -51.02 17.16
N MET A 251 24.67 -49.79 17.02
CA MET A 251 24.41 -48.90 18.16
C MET A 251 23.49 -49.54 19.20
N LYS A 252 22.41 -50.19 18.76
CA LYS A 252 21.49 -50.89 19.67
C LYS A 252 22.09 -52.16 20.28
N ALA A 253 22.96 -52.86 19.57
CA ALA A 253 23.68 -54.03 20.11
C ALA A 253 24.67 -53.65 21.22
N VAL A 254 25.27 -52.46 21.14
CA VAL A 254 26.18 -51.91 22.16
C VAL A 254 25.43 -51.25 23.33
N GLY A 255 24.10 -51.11 23.23
CA GLY A 255 23.24 -50.70 24.35
C GLY A 255 22.47 -49.39 24.17
N ALA A 256 22.47 -48.77 22.99
CA ALA A 256 21.67 -47.57 22.73
C ALA A 256 20.16 -47.84 22.92
N GLN A 257 19.47 -46.97 23.66
CA GLN A 257 18.03 -47.09 23.89
C GLN A 257 17.25 -46.54 22.69
N ASN A 258 15.98 -46.95 22.55
CA ASN A 258 15.12 -46.45 21.47
C ASN A 258 14.99 -44.92 21.48
N LYS A 259 14.97 -44.29 22.67
CA LYS A 259 14.92 -42.83 22.82
C LYS A 259 16.17 -42.13 22.26
N ASP A 260 17.34 -42.77 22.35
CA ASP A 260 18.60 -42.18 21.90
C ASP A 260 18.62 -42.14 20.37
N ILE A 261 18.24 -43.24 19.73
CA ILE A 261 18.07 -43.33 18.27
C ILE A 261 16.99 -42.35 17.79
N LEU A 262 15.84 -42.30 18.47
CA LEU A 262 14.75 -41.37 18.13
C LEU A 262 15.24 -39.92 18.16
N MET A 263 15.95 -39.51 19.21
CA MET A 263 16.40 -38.13 19.39
C MET A 263 17.46 -37.73 18.36
N ILE A 264 18.37 -38.65 18.01
CA ILE A 264 19.38 -38.41 16.95
C ILE A 264 18.69 -38.08 15.63
N PHE A 265 17.77 -38.94 15.16
CA PHE A 265 17.10 -38.73 13.88
C PHE A 265 16.14 -37.53 13.89
N MET A 266 15.47 -37.25 15.02
CA MET A 266 14.65 -36.04 15.15
C MET A 266 15.49 -34.77 15.07
N ILE A 267 16.66 -34.73 15.71
CA ILE A 267 17.59 -33.60 15.61
C ILE A 267 18.15 -33.50 14.19
N GLU A 268 18.47 -34.62 13.53
CA GLU A 268 18.94 -34.63 12.14
C GLU A 268 17.89 -34.01 11.19
N SER A 269 16.61 -34.39 11.31
CA SER A 269 15.52 -33.77 10.55
C SER A 269 15.29 -32.30 10.92
N GLY A 270 15.42 -31.96 12.21
CA GLY A 270 15.36 -30.59 12.67
C GLY A 270 16.45 -29.72 12.04
N LEU A 271 17.69 -30.22 11.98
CA LEU A 271 18.82 -29.52 11.36
C LEU A 271 18.60 -29.33 9.85
N LEU A 272 18.02 -30.30 9.14
CA LEU A 272 17.60 -30.12 7.74
C LEU A 272 16.59 -28.96 7.61
N GLY A 273 15.60 -28.91 8.51
CA GLY A 273 14.64 -27.82 8.59
C GLY A 273 15.28 -26.46 8.93
N LEU A 274 16.26 -26.44 9.84
CA LEU A 274 16.98 -25.22 10.22
C LEU A 274 17.84 -24.67 9.08
N VAL A 275 18.58 -25.52 8.37
CA VAL A 275 19.35 -25.11 7.20
C VAL A 275 18.42 -24.59 6.10
N GLY A 276 17.31 -25.30 5.84
CA GLY A 276 16.28 -24.83 4.91
C GLY A 276 15.67 -23.49 5.33
N GLY A 277 15.39 -23.29 6.62
CA GLY A 277 14.87 -22.05 7.18
C GLY A 277 15.85 -20.89 7.03
N ILE A 278 17.14 -21.09 7.31
CA ILE A 278 18.18 -20.07 7.11
C ILE A 278 18.28 -19.67 5.64
N ILE A 279 18.34 -20.65 4.73
CA ILE A 279 18.38 -20.39 3.29
C ILE A 279 17.11 -19.66 2.84
N GLY A 280 15.95 -20.08 3.33
CA GLY A 280 14.66 -19.45 3.05
C GLY A 280 14.61 -17.99 3.51
N VAL A 281 15.12 -17.67 4.70
CA VAL A 281 15.24 -16.28 5.18
C VAL A 281 16.17 -15.47 4.28
N ILE A 282 17.34 -16.00 3.90
CA ILE A 282 18.29 -15.29 3.04
C ILE A 282 17.65 -14.97 1.68
N ILE A 283 17.01 -15.95 1.05
CA ILE A 283 16.32 -15.77 -0.23
C ILE A 283 15.16 -14.79 -0.09
N GLY A 284 14.34 -14.94 0.96
CA GLY A 284 13.19 -14.08 1.22
C GLY A 284 13.60 -12.61 1.43
N LEU A 285 14.66 -12.37 2.19
CA LEU A 285 15.24 -11.04 2.36
C LEU A 285 15.78 -10.51 1.03
N GLY A 286 16.51 -11.33 0.26
CA GLY A 286 17.00 -10.95 -1.06
C GLY A 286 15.88 -10.52 -2.00
N MET A 287 14.77 -11.27 -2.04
CA MET A 287 13.59 -10.91 -2.82
C MET A 287 12.92 -9.63 -2.31
N ALA A 288 12.81 -9.45 -0.99
CA ALA A 288 12.22 -8.24 -0.40
C ALA A 288 13.01 -6.98 -0.76
N TYR A 289 14.34 -7.02 -0.65
CA TYR A 289 15.20 -5.90 -1.05
C TYR A 289 15.19 -5.68 -2.56
N GLY A 290 15.16 -6.76 -3.36
CA GLY A 290 15.05 -6.67 -4.82
C GLY A 290 13.74 -6.00 -5.25
N ALA A 291 12.61 -6.40 -4.65
CA ALA A 291 11.30 -5.80 -4.89
C ALA A 291 11.26 -4.34 -4.47
N ALA A 292 11.84 -3.99 -3.31
CA ALA A 292 11.93 -2.60 -2.87
C ALA A 292 12.79 -1.74 -3.80
N GLY A 293 13.92 -2.28 -4.30
CA GLY A 293 14.74 -1.60 -5.29
C GLY A 293 14.01 -1.37 -6.61
N ALA A 294 13.30 -2.39 -7.10
CA ALA A 294 12.49 -2.29 -8.31
C ALA A 294 11.33 -1.28 -8.15
N ALA A 295 10.67 -1.25 -7.00
CA ALA A 295 9.60 -0.29 -6.71
C ALA A 295 10.12 1.16 -6.69
N ARG A 296 11.30 1.39 -6.09
CA ARG A 296 11.95 2.72 -6.12
C ARG A 296 12.28 3.15 -7.55
N ALA A 297 12.91 2.26 -8.33
CA ALA A 297 13.35 2.57 -9.68
C ALA A 297 12.18 2.74 -10.69
N GLY A 298 11.13 1.91 -10.57
CA GLY A 298 10.02 1.87 -11.52
C GLY A 298 8.81 2.73 -11.16
N LEU A 299 8.54 2.92 -9.86
CA LEU A 299 7.35 3.62 -9.37
C LEU A 299 7.67 4.91 -8.59
N GLY A 300 8.95 5.22 -8.36
CA GLY A 300 9.36 6.41 -7.60
C GLY A 300 8.97 6.37 -6.12
N ILE A 301 8.66 5.18 -5.58
CA ILE A 301 8.21 5.00 -4.19
C ILE A 301 9.43 4.88 -3.27
N ASP A 302 9.95 6.01 -2.80
CA ASP A 302 11.11 6.03 -1.90
C ASP A 302 10.81 5.50 -0.48
N ASN A 303 9.52 5.49 -0.11
CA ASN A 303 9.07 5.06 1.22
C ASN A 303 8.75 3.56 1.34
N PHE A 304 8.89 2.77 0.27
CA PHE A 304 8.79 1.32 0.38
C PHE A 304 10.04 0.80 1.08
N ARG A 305 9.92 0.58 2.39
CA ARG A 305 11.02 0.15 3.27
C ARG A 305 10.79 -1.29 3.70
N VAL A 306 11.81 -2.12 3.52
CA VAL A 306 11.85 -3.46 4.11
C VAL A 306 12.12 -3.30 5.60
N THR A 307 11.14 -3.61 6.43
CA THR A 307 11.30 -3.62 7.89
C THR A 307 11.78 -5.00 8.34
N LEU A 308 12.98 -5.04 8.91
CA LEU A 308 13.54 -6.24 9.51
C LEU A 308 13.04 -6.37 10.95
N SER A 309 12.23 -7.41 11.20
CA SER A 309 11.85 -7.79 12.55
C SER A 309 12.70 -8.98 12.99
N ALA A 310 13.68 -8.73 13.87
CA ALA A 310 14.52 -9.80 14.43
C ALA A 310 13.68 -10.91 15.10
N PRO A 311 12.59 -10.62 15.84
CA PRO A 311 11.69 -11.66 16.35
C PRO A 311 11.06 -12.52 15.25
N LEU A 312 10.68 -11.95 14.11
CA LEU A 312 10.08 -12.74 13.00
C LEU A 312 11.12 -13.61 12.30
N ILE A 313 12.34 -13.11 12.11
CA ILE A 313 13.43 -13.88 11.51
C ILE A 313 13.83 -15.04 12.43
N LEU A 314 14.04 -14.77 13.71
CA LEU A 314 14.39 -15.82 14.67
C LEU A 314 13.24 -16.81 14.83
N GLY A 315 12.01 -16.30 14.90
CA GLY A 315 10.79 -17.10 14.96
C GLY A 315 10.64 -18.04 13.76
N SER A 316 10.91 -17.57 12.53
CA SER A 316 10.79 -18.41 11.33
C SER A 316 11.87 -19.50 11.25
N VAL A 317 13.10 -19.22 11.67
CA VAL A 317 14.18 -20.22 11.73
C VAL A 317 13.89 -21.29 12.79
N ILE A 318 13.47 -20.89 13.99
CA ILE A 318 13.07 -21.83 15.05
C ILE A 318 11.87 -22.65 14.61
N PHE A 319 10.88 -22.01 14.00
CA PHE A 319 9.71 -22.69 13.46
C PHE A 319 10.10 -23.73 12.40
N SER A 320 11.04 -23.42 11.52
CA SER A 320 11.54 -24.35 10.50
C SER A 320 12.25 -25.56 11.11
N PHE A 321 13.03 -25.36 12.17
CA PHE A 321 13.63 -26.45 12.95
C PHE A 321 12.58 -27.36 13.58
N VAL A 322 11.56 -26.78 14.22
CA VAL A 322 10.46 -27.53 14.85
C VAL A 322 9.68 -28.35 13.82
N ILE A 323 9.36 -27.77 12.66
CA ILE A 323 8.67 -28.50 11.59
C ILE A 323 9.56 -29.61 11.02
N GLY A 324 10.86 -29.37 10.87
CA GLY A 324 11.83 -30.41 10.50
C GLY A 324 11.79 -31.58 11.48
N MET A 325 11.83 -31.31 12.79
CA MET A 325 11.73 -32.34 13.83
C MET A 325 10.42 -33.12 13.73
N ILE A 326 9.28 -32.43 13.58
CA ILE A 326 7.96 -33.05 13.48
C ILE A 326 7.88 -33.98 12.27
N SER A 327 8.41 -33.54 11.14
CA SER A 327 8.46 -34.32 9.90
C SER A 327 9.30 -35.60 10.06
N GLY A 328 10.36 -35.53 10.86
CA GLY A 328 11.24 -36.67 11.16
C GLY A 328 10.66 -37.71 12.13
N ILE A 329 9.55 -37.43 12.83
CA ILE A 329 9.04 -38.29 13.90
C ILE A 329 8.75 -39.71 13.41
N ILE A 330 8.04 -39.84 12.29
CA ILE A 330 7.63 -41.15 11.75
C ILE A 330 8.86 -42.03 11.40
N PRO A 331 9.80 -41.57 10.56
CA PRO A 331 10.98 -42.37 10.23
C PRO A 331 11.90 -42.58 11.44
N ALA A 332 12.04 -41.60 12.33
CA ALA A 332 12.84 -41.75 13.56
C ALA A 332 12.24 -42.79 14.52
N LEU A 333 10.91 -42.88 14.62
CA LEU A 333 10.23 -43.93 15.37
C LEU A 333 10.48 -45.32 14.75
N GLN A 334 10.44 -45.43 13.42
CA GLN A 334 10.77 -46.67 12.73
C GLN A 334 12.23 -47.08 12.96
N ALA A 335 13.17 -46.13 12.86
CA ALA A 335 14.59 -46.31 13.19
C ALA A 335 14.77 -46.86 14.60
N SER A 336 14.13 -46.23 15.59
CA SER A 336 14.25 -46.60 17.00
C SER A 336 13.74 -48.01 17.31
N LYS A 337 12.76 -48.52 16.54
CA LYS A 337 12.13 -49.83 16.76
C LYS A 337 12.80 -50.99 16.00
N LEU A 338 13.83 -50.74 15.21
CA LEU A 338 14.60 -51.80 14.53
C LEU A 338 15.23 -52.77 15.56
N LYS A 339 15.13 -54.07 15.29
CA LYS A 339 15.75 -55.10 16.12
C LYS A 339 17.20 -55.32 15.68
N PRO A 340 18.18 -55.41 16.60
CA PRO A 340 19.58 -55.61 16.26
C PRO A 340 19.84 -56.85 15.38
N VAL A 341 19.13 -57.94 15.66
CA VAL A 341 19.21 -59.20 14.89
C VAL A 341 18.80 -59.00 13.43
N ASP A 342 17.74 -58.22 13.16
CA ASP A 342 17.24 -58.01 11.81
C ASP A 342 18.16 -57.05 11.03
N ALA A 343 18.78 -56.11 11.73
CA ALA A 343 19.67 -55.10 11.15
C ALA A 343 21.07 -55.64 10.79
N LEU A 344 21.54 -56.71 11.45
CA LEU A 344 22.86 -57.33 11.20
C LEU A 344 22.83 -58.51 10.23
N ARG A 345 21.63 -59.05 9.92
CA ARG A 345 21.45 -60.23 9.04
C ARG A 345 21.33 -59.87 7.56
N GLN A 346 21.07 -58.59 7.25
CA GLN A 346 21.13 -57.97 5.91
C GLN A 346 22.43 -57.19 5.81
#